data_AF-A0A850QM53-F1
#
_entry.id   AF-A0A850QM53-F1
#
_cell.length_a   1.000
_cell.length_b   1.000
_cell.length_c   1.000
_cell.angle_alpha   90.00
_cell.angle_beta   90.00
_cell.angle_gamma   90.00
#
_symmetry.space_group_name_H-M   'P 1'
#
loop_
_entity.id
_entity.type
_entity.pdbx_description
1 polymer ?
#
loop_
_entity_poly.entity_id
_entity_poly.type
_entity_poly.pdbx_seq_one_letter_code
_entity_poly.pdbx_strand_id
1 'polypeptide(L)'
;MAISLGNAFIKNFLGKAPDWYKVAIIAFLIINPIVFFLVDPFVAGWLLVVEFIFTLAMALKCYPLQPGGLLAIEAVAIGMTSPEQVKHELVANIEVLLLLVFMVAGIYFMKQLLLFIFTKILIG
;
A
#
# COMPACT_ATOMS: atom_id res chain seq x y z
N MET A 1 -21.05 -26.22 -8.21
CA MET A 1 -21.11 -25.65 -6.85
C MET A 1 -21.55 -24.21 -7.01
N ALA A 2 -22.74 -23.83 -6.54
CA ALA A 2 -23.27 -22.47 -6.72
C ALA A 2 -22.35 -21.48 -5.99
N ILE A 3 -21.67 -20.61 -6.74
CA ILE A 3 -20.84 -19.57 -6.15
C ILE A 3 -21.80 -18.54 -5.55
N SER A 4 -21.87 -18.48 -4.22
CA SER A 4 -22.54 -17.39 -3.51
C SER A 4 -21.97 -16.05 -3.99
N LEU A 5 -22.83 -15.04 -4.18
CA LEU A 5 -22.44 -13.68 -4.57
C LEU A 5 -21.29 -13.15 -3.69
N GLY A 6 -21.32 -13.40 -2.37
CA GLY A 6 -20.25 -13.00 -1.46
C GLY A 6 -18.90 -13.65 -1.77
N ASN A 7 -18.90 -14.95 -2.12
CA ASN A 7 -17.68 -15.65 -2.50
C ASN A 7 -17.14 -15.19 -3.87
N ALA A 8 -18.00 -14.73 -4.77
CA ALA A 8 -17.58 -14.12 -6.03
C ALA A 8 -16.93 -12.75 -5.81
N PHE A 9 -17.47 -11.92 -4.91
CA PHE A 9 -16.88 -10.62 -4.58
C PHE A 9 -15.50 -10.76 -3.93
N ILE A 10 -15.34 -11.65 -2.93
CA ILE A 10 -14.04 -11.88 -2.28
C ILE A 10 -13.01 -12.39 -3.29
N LYS A 11 -13.39 -13.28 -4.21
CA LYS A 11 -12.46 -13.77 -5.24
C LYS A 11 -11.97 -12.68 -6.19
N ASN A 12 -12.78 -11.66 -6.47
CA ASN A 12 -12.41 -10.55 -7.36
C ASN A 12 -11.77 -9.36 -6.62
N PHE A 13 -12.05 -9.19 -5.33
CA PHE A 13 -11.46 -8.15 -4.50
C PHE A 13 -9.94 -8.35 -4.36
N LEU A 14 -9.12 -7.32 -4.60
CA LEU A 14 -7.66 -7.36 -4.46
C LEU A 14 -6.93 -8.44 -5.29
N GLY A 15 -7.54 -8.92 -6.37
CA GLY A 15 -6.90 -9.83 -7.33
C GLY A 15 -6.41 -11.15 -6.73
N LYS A 16 -5.14 -11.51 -6.98
CA LYS A 16 -4.51 -12.79 -6.59
C LYS A 16 -4.07 -12.87 -5.12
N ALA A 17 -4.46 -11.92 -4.29
CA ALA A 17 -4.17 -11.97 -2.86
C ALA A 17 -4.79 -13.23 -2.19
N PRO A 18 -4.16 -13.77 -1.12
CA PRO A 18 -4.77 -14.83 -0.32
C PRO A 18 -6.12 -14.41 0.26
N ASP A 19 -7.09 -15.33 0.30
CA ASP A 19 -8.45 -15.01 0.75
C ASP A 19 -8.49 -14.52 2.21
N TRP A 20 -7.66 -15.08 3.10
CA TRP A 20 -7.57 -14.62 4.50
C TRP A 20 -7.13 -13.17 4.62
N TYR A 21 -6.25 -12.71 3.71
CA TYR A 21 -5.76 -11.34 3.71
C TYR A 21 -6.84 -10.38 3.23
N LYS A 22 -7.61 -10.78 2.20
CA LYS A 22 -8.78 -10.00 1.76
C LYS A 22 -9.81 -9.81 2.87
N VAL A 23 -10.09 -10.88 3.61
CA VAL A 23 -10.98 -10.83 4.78
C VAL A 23 -10.42 -9.92 5.87
N ALA A 24 -9.11 -9.98 6.15
CA ALA A 24 -8.46 -9.09 7.11
C ALA A 24 -8.59 -7.61 6.72
N ILE A 25 -8.38 -7.26 5.45
CA ILE A 25 -8.55 -5.89 4.95
C ILE A 25 -10.01 -5.43 5.08
N ILE A 26 -10.98 -6.29 4.76
CA ILE A 26 -12.40 -5.97 4.96
C ILE A 26 -12.71 -5.74 6.44
N ALA A 27 -12.11 -6.53 7.35
CA ALA A 27 -12.27 -6.33 8.78
C ALA A 27 -11.68 -4.99 9.25
N PHE A 28 -10.49 -4.62 8.77
CA PHE A 28 -9.87 -3.32 9.07
C PHE A 28 -10.76 -2.15 8.63
N LEU A 29 -11.30 -2.20 7.40
CA LEU A 29 -12.24 -1.20 6.88
C LEU A 29 -13.57 -1.10 7.68
N ILE A 30 -13.90 -2.10 8.49
CA ILE A 30 -15.08 -2.05 9.35
C ILE A 30 -14.69 -1.55 10.74
N ILE A 31 -13.53 -1.95 11.24
CA ILE A 31 -13.05 -1.61 12.58
C ILE A 31 -12.60 -0.15 12.65
N ASN A 32 -11.95 0.39 11.62
CA ASN A 32 -11.41 1.75 11.63
C ASN A 32 -12.46 2.84 11.93
N PRO A 33 -13.63 2.88 11.25
CA PRO A 33 -14.65 3.87 11.55
C PRO A 33 -15.22 3.69 12.96
N ILE A 34 -15.39 2.43 13.41
CA ILE A 34 -15.91 2.12 14.75
C ILE A 34 -14.97 2.66 15.83
N VAL A 35 -13.67 2.41 15.70
CA VAL A 35 -12.67 2.87 16.67
C VAL A 35 -12.56 4.40 16.63
N PHE A 36 -12.59 5.00 15.44
CA PHE A 36 -12.50 6.45 15.29
C PHE A 36 -13.68 7.19 15.93
N PHE A 37 -14.92 6.75 15.68
CA PHE A 37 -16.11 7.44 16.17
C PHE A 37 -16.52 7.06 17.60
N LEU A 38 -16.24 5.83 18.06
CA LEU A 38 -16.75 5.33 19.35
C LEU A 38 -15.70 5.20 20.45
N VAL A 39 -14.40 5.14 20.11
CA VAL A 39 -13.33 4.92 21.08
C VAL A 39 -12.52 6.20 21.27
N ASP A 40 -11.67 6.52 20.31
CA ASP A 40 -10.78 7.69 20.37
C ASP A 40 -10.04 7.89 19.03
N PRO A 41 -10.01 9.11 18.47
CA PRO A 41 -9.28 9.42 17.23
C PRO A 41 -7.78 9.12 17.28
N PHE A 42 -7.12 9.30 18.43
CA PHE A 42 -5.69 9.05 18.55
C PHE A 42 -5.38 7.55 18.54
N VAL A 43 -6.20 6.73 19.22
CA VAL A 43 -6.10 5.25 19.13
C VAL A 43 -6.38 4.76 17.70
N ALA A 44 -7.38 5.32 17.01
CA ALA A 44 -7.66 4.98 15.62
C ALA A 44 -6.48 5.31 14.70
N GLY A 45 -5.78 6.43 14.91
CA GLY A 45 -4.58 6.78 14.17
C GLY A 45 -3.46 5.74 14.32
N TRP A 46 -3.19 5.30 15.55
CA TRP A 46 -2.18 4.24 15.79
C TRP A 46 -2.60 2.89 15.22
N LEU A 47 -3.88 2.53 15.30
CA LEU A 47 -4.42 1.33 14.68
C LEU A 47 -4.15 1.35 13.17
N LEU A 48 -4.47 2.46 12.50
CA LEU A 48 -4.25 2.61 11.06
C LEU A 48 -2.78 2.47 10.67
N VAL A 49 -1.84 2.99 11.49
CA VAL A 49 -0.39 2.82 11.27
C VAL A 49 0.00 1.34 11.33
N VAL A 50 -0.49 0.59 12.32
CA VAL A 50 -0.21 -0.85 12.47
C VAL A 50 -0.77 -1.63 11.27
N GLU A 51 -2.00 -1.33 10.86
CA GLU A 51 -2.62 -1.93 9.68
C GLU A 51 -1.82 -1.62 8.40
N PHE A 52 -1.34 -0.39 8.24
CA PHE A 52 -0.52 0.00 7.10
C PHE A 52 0.80 -0.79 7.06
N ILE A 53 1.50 -0.95 8.18
CA ILE A 53 2.70 -1.79 8.28
C ILE A 53 2.39 -3.24 7.91
N PHE A 54 1.26 -3.78 8.37
CA PHE A 54 0.81 -5.11 8.00
C PHE A 54 0.58 -5.23 6.48
N THR A 55 -0.05 -4.23 5.84
CA THR A 55 -0.20 -4.24 4.37
C THR A 55 1.13 -4.17 3.63
N LEU A 56 2.10 -3.39 4.13
CA LEU A 56 3.46 -3.31 3.57
C LEU A 56 4.18 -4.66 3.64
N ALA A 57 4.09 -5.35 4.78
CA ALA A 57 4.68 -6.68 4.94
C ALA A 57 4.09 -7.69 3.95
N MET A 58 2.77 -7.61 3.70
CA MET A 58 2.09 -8.48 2.75
C MET A 58 2.35 -8.12 1.29
N ALA A 59 2.61 -6.85 0.96
CA ALA A 59 2.96 -6.45 -0.40
C ALA A 59 4.28 -7.04 -0.90
N LEU A 60 5.18 -7.45 0.01
CA LEU A 60 6.39 -8.21 -0.35
C LEU A 60 6.05 -9.58 -0.97
N LYS A 61 4.88 -10.15 -0.65
CA LYS A 61 4.38 -11.43 -1.19
C LYS A 61 3.30 -11.24 -2.26
N CYS A 62 2.54 -10.15 -2.19
CA CYS A 62 1.33 -9.93 -2.98
C CYS A 62 1.34 -8.56 -3.68
N TYR A 63 2.47 -8.20 -4.28
CA TYR A 63 2.57 -6.97 -5.06
C TYR A 63 1.47 -6.95 -6.14
N PRO A 64 0.67 -5.88 -6.29
CA PRO A 64 0.84 -4.51 -5.75
C PRO A 64 0.13 -4.19 -4.41
N LEU A 65 0.61 -3.15 -3.70
CA LEU A 65 0.06 -2.60 -2.44
C LEU A 65 -1.25 -1.80 -2.63
N GLN A 66 -2.27 -2.39 -3.24
CA GLN A 66 -3.60 -1.77 -3.33
C GLN A 66 -4.33 -1.61 -1.97
N PRO A 67 -4.19 -2.54 -0.99
CA PRO A 67 -4.91 -2.45 0.28
C PRO A 67 -4.50 -1.28 1.18
N GLY A 68 -3.22 -0.93 1.22
CA GLY A 68 -2.75 0.23 1.99
C GLY A 68 -3.35 1.54 1.47
N GLY A 69 -3.53 1.65 0.14
CA GLY A 69 -4.22 2.78 -0.47
C GLY A 69 -5.72 2.84 -0.12
N LEU A 70 -6.39 1.69 -0.02
CA LEU A 70 -7.79 1.61 0.44
C LEU A 70 -7.95 2.14 1.87
N LEU A 71 -7.07 1.73 2.81
CA LEU A 71 -7.07 2.24 4.18
C LEU A 71 -6.81 3.76 4.24
N ALA A 72 -5.91 4.27 3.39
CA ALA A 72 -5.65 5.71 3.32
C ALA A 72 -6.86 6.51 2.81
N ILE A 73 -7.57 6.00 1.79
CA ILE A 73 -8.79 6.61 1.27
C ILE A 73 -9.89 6.59 2.34
N GLU A 74 -10.05 5.48 3.06
CA GLU A 74 -10.97 5.39 4.19
C GLU A 74 -10.66 6.46 5.24
N ALA A 75 -9.41 6.60 5.66
CA ALA A 75 -9.02 7.58 6.68
C ALA A 75 -9.40 9.02 6.28
N VAL A 76 -9.28 9.35 5.00
CA VAL A 76 -9.76 10.63 4.45
C VAL A 76 -11.30 10.69 4.47
N ALA A 77 -11.97 9.62 4.03
CA ALA A 77 -13.44 9.58 3.92
C ALA A 77 -14.16 9.66 5.27
N ILE A 78 -13.59 9.05 6.33
CA ILE A 78 -14.16 9.10 7.69
C ILE A 78 -13.77 10.36 8.45
N GLY A 79 -12.86 11.18 7.91
CA GLY A 79 -12.48 12.47 8.48
C GLY A 79 -11.30 12.43 9.46
N MET A 80 -10.44 11.40 9.42
CA MET A 80 -9.17 11.39 10.19
C MET A 80 -8.20 12.46 9.68
N THR A 81 -8.29 12.81 8.39
CA THR A 81 -7.52 13.88 7.75
C THR A 81 -8.31 14.44 6.58
N SER A 82 -7.98 15.65 6.12
CA SER A 82 -8.57 16.22 4.90
C SER A 82 -7.73 15.91 3.66
N PRO A 83 -8.34 15.86 2.45
CA PRO A 83 -7.61 15.76 1.18
C PRO A 83 -6.58 16.88 1.01
N GLU A 84 -6.90 18.10 1.45
CA GLU A 84 -6.01 19.26 1.39
C GLU A 84 -4.76 19.06 2.25
N GLN A 85 -4.93 18.51 3.46
CA GLN A 85 -3.81 18.22 4.35
C GLN A 85 -2.94 17.09 3.80
N VAL A 86 -3.54 16.03 3.26
CA VAL A 86 -2.77 14.96 2.57
C VAL A 86 -1.98 15.52 1.40
N LYS A 87 -2.60 16.38 0.59
CA LYS A 87 -1.91 17.06 -0.52
C LYS A 87 -0.76 17.94 -0.02
N HIS A 88 -0.98 18.71 1.05
CA HIS A 88 0.05 19.56 1.63
C HIS A 88 1.27 18.74 2.07
N GLU A 89 1.05 17.66 2.83
CA GLU A 89 2.12 16.74 3.25
C GLU A 89 2.82 16.08 2.07
N LEU A 90 2.07 15.68 1.04
CA LEU A 90 2.63 15.07 -0.16
C LEU A 90 3.52 16.06 -0.93
N VAL A 91 3.10 17.32 -1.08
CA VAL A 91 3.89 18.36 -1.73
C VAL A 91 5.13 18.71 -0.91
N ALA A 92 5.01 18.80 0.42
CA ALA A 92 6.15 19.06 1.30
C ALA A 92 7.24 17.97 1.22
N ASN A 93 6.83 16.72 0.95
CA ASN A 93 7.73 15.57 0.88
C ASN A 93 7.99 15.06 -0.55
N ILE A 94 7.49 15.77 -1.58
CA ILE A 94 7.57 15.30 -2.97
C ILE A 94 9.02 15.18 -3.45
N GLU A 95 9.91 16.06 -3.00
CA GLU A 95 11.32 16.02 -3.33
C GLU A 95 11.96 14.71 -2.87
N VAL A 96 11.68 14.29 -1.64
CA VAL A 96 12.20 13.03 -1.07
C VAL A 96 11.62 11.83 -1.82
N LEU A 97 10.31 11.84 -2.12
CA LEU A 97 9.67 10.78 -2.90
C LEU A 97 10.28 10.65 -4.31
N LEU A 98 10.49 11.78 -4.99
CA LEU A 98 11.12 11.82 -6.31
C LEU A 98 12.57 11.36 -6.26
N LEU A 99 13.34 11.75 -5.23
CA LEU A 99 14.70 11.29 -5.02
C LEU A 99 14.76 9.77 -4.83
N LEU A 100 13.84 9.18 -4.05
CA LEU A 100 13.75 7.73 -3.87
C LEU A 100 13.40 7.00 -5.18
N VAL A 101 12.43 7.50 -5.93
CA VAL A 101 12.07 6.92 -7.25
C VAL A 101 13.24 7.03 -8.23
N PHE A 102 13.89 8.19 -8.29
CA PHE A 102 15.07 8.42 -9.12
C PHE A 102 16.23 7.51 -8.71
N MET A 103 16.48 7.32 -7.41
CA MET A 103 17.53 6.43 -6.92
C MET A 103 17.29 4.97 -7.34
N VAL A 104 16.06 4.47 -7.20
CA VAL A 104 15.71 3.09 -7.62
C VAL A 104 15.84 2.94 -9.13
N ALA A 105 15.34 3.90 -9.92
CA ALA A 105 15.47 3.90 -11.38
C ALA A 105 16.94 4.00 -11.82
N GLY A 106 17.73 4.84 -11.15
CA GLY A 106 19.15 5.06 -11.42
C GLY A 106 19.98 3.82 -11.17
N ILE A 107 19.83 3.15 -10.02
CA ILE A 107 20.54 1.88 -9.74
C ILE A 107 20.12 0.80 -10.75
N TYR A 108 18.84 0.72 -11.12
CA TYR A 108 18.37 -0.25 -12.11
C TYR A 108 19.03 -0.04 -13.47
N PHE A 109 19.11 1.21 -13.93
CA PHE A 109 19.80 1.59 -15.18
C PHE A 109 21.31 1.31 -15.11
N MET A 110 21.98 1.79 -14.05
CA MET A 110 23.42 1.62 -13.87
C MET A 110 23.81 0.14 -13.79
N LYS A 111 23.02 -0.70 -13.12
CA LYS A 111 23.26 -2.15 -13.06
C LYS A 111 23.27 -2.78 -14.45
N GLN A 112 22.31 -2.46 -15.32
CA GLN A 112 22.25 -3.01 -16.68
C GLN A 112 23.43 -2.53 -17.54
N LEU A 113 23.78 -1.25 -17.45
CA LEU A 113 24.92 -0.69 -18.17
C LEU A 113 26.24 -1.32 -17.72
N LEU A 114 26.46 -1.44 -16.40
CA LEU A 114 27.66 -2.06 -15.85
C LEU A 114 27.76 -3.55 -16.25
N LEU A 115 26.65 -4.29 -16.21
CA LEU A 115 26.62 -5.68 -16.68
C LEU A 115 26.99 -5.79 -18.16
N PHE A 116 26.48 -4.89 -19.01
CA PHE A 116 26.82 -4.85 -20.43
C PHE A 116 28.32 -4.59 -20.65
N ILE A 117 28.86 -3.55 -20.00
CA ILE A 117 30.28 -3.18 -20.10
C ILE A 117 31.17 -4.33 -19.60
N PHE A 118 30.87 -4.90 -18.43
CA PHE A 118 31.64 -6.02 -17.89
C PHE A 118 31.58 -7.24 -18.79
N THR A 119 30.40 -7.60 -19.33
CA THR A 119 30.27 -8.74 -20.25
C THR A 119 31.12 -8.53 -21.50
N LYS A 120 31.15 -7.31 -22.04
CA LYS A 120 32.01 -6.95 -23.17
C LYS A 120 33.50 -7.03 -22.85
N ILE A 121 33.94 -6.50 -21.70
CA ILE A 121 35.35 -6.57 -21.30
C ILE A 121 35.80 -8.03 -21.09
N LEU A 122 34.94 -8.87 -20.52
CA LEU A 122 35.31 -10.24 -20.14
C LEU A 122 35.31 -11.22 -21.31
N ILE A 123 34.44 -11.00 -22.31
CA ILE A 123 34.28 -11.90 -23.48
C ILE A 123 35.00 -11.36 -24.73
N GLY A 124 35.21 -10.04 -24.84
CA GLY A 124 35.67 -9.34 -26.05
C GLY A 124 34.53 -8.68 -26.82
#